data_AF-A0A1C0BW55-F1
#
_entry.id   AF-A0A1C0BW55-F1
#
_cell.length_a   1.000
_cell.length_b   1.000
_cell.length_c   1.000
_cell.angle_alpha   90.00
_cell.angle_beta   90.00
_cell.angle_gamma   90.00
#
_symmetry.space_group_name_H-M   'P 1'
#
loop_
_entity.id
_entity.type
_entity.pdbx_description
1 polymer ?
#
loop_
_entity_poly.entity_id
_entity_poly.type
_entity_poly.pdbx_seq_one_letter_code
_entity_poly.pdbx_strand_id
1 'polypeptide(L)'
;MKNVIVVKDKWTYVLMLISICCFIWLIYDSVACFVLHTVDSTTYFERFLPVLLIGLLSFYLFVRLNSYSSLFNPDHPMHKDETKK
;
A
#
# COMPACT_ATOMS: atom_id res chain seq x y z
N MET A 1 9.32 -3.14 -20.65
CA MET A 1 9.91 -2.75 -19.35
C MET A 1 9.30 -3.64 -18.26
N LYS A 2 10.08 -4.52 -17.63
CA LYS A 2 9.60 -5.28 -16.46
C LYS A 2 9.65 -4.35 -15.25
N ASN A 3 8.51 -4.03 -14.65
CA ASN A 3 8.46 -3.34 -13.37
C ASN A 3 8.91 -4.32 -12.28
N VAL A 4 10.20 -4.35 -11.98
CA VAL A 4 10.74 -5.19 -10.91
C VAL A 4 10.68 -4.39 -9.62
N ILE A 5 9.94 -4.91 -8.64
CA ILE A 5 9.97 -4.42 -7.26
C ILE A 5 11.13 -5.15 -6.58
N VAL A 6 12.19 -4.43 -6.22
CA VAL A 6 13.30 -4.99 -5.44
C VAL A 6 13.32 -4.28 -4.10
N VAL A 7 13.10 -5.06 -3.04
CA VAL A 7 13.05 -4.50 -1.69
C VAL A 7 14.46 -4.21 -1.22
N LYS A 8 14.80 -2.92 -1.10
CA LYS A 8 16.18 -2.48 -0.80
C LYS A 8 16.43 -2.26 0.68
N ASP A 9 15.41 -1.79 1.40
CA ASP A 9 15.46 -1.52 2.84
C ASP A 9 14.37 -2.32 3.57
N LYS A 10 14.76 -3.04 4.62
CA LYS A 10 13.88 -3.85 5.46
C LYS A 10 12.79 -3.00 6.11
N TRP A 11 13.04 -1.71 6.35
CA TRP A 11 12.04 -0.80 6.90
C TRP A 11 10.83 -0.59 5.98
N THR A 12 10.99 -0.75 4.67
CA THR A 12 9.86 -0.60 3.74
C THR A 12 8.82 -1.73 3.90
N TYR A 13 9.19 -2.89 4.47
CA TYR A 13 8.20 -3.91 4.84
C TYR A 13 7.20 -3.42 5.89
N VAL A 14 7.56 -2.42 6.70
CA VAL A 14 6.64 -1.80 7.66
C VAL A 14 5.50 -1.08 6.91
N LEU A 15 5.78 -0.41 5.79
CA LEU A 15 4.75 0.24 4.97
C LEU A 15 3.79 -0.78 4.35
N MET A 16 4.33 -1.91 3.87
CA MET A 16 3.52 -3.02 3.36
C MET A 16 2.66 -3.62 4.47
N LEU A 17 3.22 -3.82 5.66
CA LEU A 17 2.50 -4.35 6.83
C LEU A 17 1.37 -3.38 7.26
N ILE A 18 1.65 -2.08 7.33
CA ILE A 18 0.63 -1.05 7.64
C ILE A 18 -0.51 -1.14 6.63
N SER A 19 -0.19 -1.21 5.33
CA SER A 19 -1.21 -1.33 4.28
C SER A 19 -2.09 -2.57 4.46
N ILE A 20 -1.48 -3.73 4.71
CA ILE A 20 -2.20 -4.99 4.99
C ILE A 20 -3.10 -4.85 6.22
N CYS A 21 -2.60 -4.27 7.32
CA CYS A 21 -3.38 -4.04 8.52
C CYS A 21 -4.59 -3.13 8.26
N CYS A 22 -4.43 -2.06 7.47
CA CYS A 22 -5.53 -1.20 7.08
C CYS A 22 -6.61 -1.96 6.30
N PHE A 23 -6.22 -2.82 5.35
CA PHE A 23 -7.20 -3.62 4.59
C PHE A 23 -7.91 -4.67 5.44
N ILE A 24 -7.20 -5.35 6.34
CA ILE A 24 -7.81 -6.29 7.29
C ILE A 24 -8.82 -5.56 8.19
N TRP A 25 -8.45 -4.37 8.68
CA TRP A 25 -9.31 -3.55 9.51
C TRP A 25 -10.57 -3.11 8.75
N LEU A 26 -10.44 -2.69 7.49
CA LEU A 26 -11.59 -2.34 6.66
C LEU A 26 -12.54 -3.52 6.47
N ILE A 27 -12.03 -4.71 6.21
CA ILE A 27 -12.85 -5.93 6.10
C ILE A 27 -13.60 -6.19 7.41
N TYR A 28 -12.90 -6.09 8.54
CA TYR A 28 -13.51 -6.27 9.86
C TYR A 28 -14.65 -5.26 10.10
N ASP A 29 -14.41 -3.96 9.81
CA ASP A 29 -15.41 -2.91 10.02
C ASP A 29 -16.60 -3.06 9.05
N SER A 30 -16.37 -3.51 7.81
CA SER A 30 -17.44 -3.86 6.86
C SER A 30 -18.28 -5.05 7.37
N VAL A 31 -17.65 -6.10 7.91
CA VAL A 31 -18.38 -7.24 8.50
C VAL A 31 -19.18 -6.80 9.73
N ALA A 32 -18.61 -5.96 10.58
CA ALA A 32 -19.29 -5.43 11.77
C ALA A 32 -20.53 -4.59 11.39
N CYS A 33 -20.45 -3.77 10.34
CA CYS A 33 -21.56 -2.94 9.90
C CYS A 33 -22.63 -3.73 9.11
N PHE A 34 -22.23 -4.52 8.11
CA PHE A 34 -23.17 -5.12 7.15
C PHE A 34 -23.65 -6.54 7.51
N VAL A 35 -22.87 -7.30 8.29
CA VAL A 35 -23.23 -8.68 8.66
C VAL A 35 -23.69 -8.77 10.10
N LEU A 36 -22.94 -8.18 11.01
CA LEU A 36 -23.23 -8.26 12.45
C LEU A 36 -24.17 -7.15 12.93
N HIS A 37 -24.31 -6.07 12.15
CA HIS A 37 -25.09 -4.87 12.50
C HIS A 37 -24.72 -4.28 13.87
N THR A 38 -23.46 -4.40 14.28
CA THR A 38 -22.95 -3.89 15.56
C THR A 38 -22.40 -2.47 15.45
N VAL A 39 -22.25 -1.96 14.23
CA VAL A 39 -21.72 -0.63 13.93
C VAL A 39 -22.67 0.08 12.96
N ASP A 40 -23.04 1.32 13.28
CA ASP A 40 -23.87 2.15 12.43
C ASP A 40 -23.17 2.52 11.12
N SER A 41 -23.94 2.63 10.05
CA SER A 41 -23.43 2.99 8.72
C SER A 41 -22.72 4.35 8.70
N THR A 42 -23.21 5.33 9.46
CA THR A 42 -22.56 6.64 9.60
C THR A 42 -21.16 6.51 10.17
N THR A 43 -21.00 5.77 11.27
CA THR A 43 -19.71 5.53 11.91
C THR A 43 -18.77 4.72 11.01
N TYR A 44 -19.31 3.77 10.25
CA TYR A 44 -18.55 3.04 9.24
C TYR A 44 -17.98 4.00 8.17
N PHE A 45 -18.81 4.87 7.57
CA PHE A 45 -18.33 5.80 6.53
C PHE A 45 -17.30 6.82 7.06
N GLU A 46 -17.48 7.30 8.29
CA GLU A 46 -16.51 8.20 8.94
C GLU A 46 -15.13 7.56 9.10
N ARG A 47 -15.06 6.26 9.37
CA ARG A 47 -13.80 5.53 9.56
C ARG A 47 -13.24 4.93 8.26
N PHE A 48 -14.11 4.60 7.32
CA PHE A 48 -13.73 3.94 6.07
C PHE A 48 -12.76 4.76 5.24
N LEU A 49 -13.10 6.03 4.97
CA LEU A 49 -12.31 6.91 4.12
C LEU A 49 -10.88 7.17 4.65
N PRO A 50 -10.66 7.54 5.92
CA PRO A 50 -9.31 7.77 6.43
C PRO A 50 -8.46 6.48 6.44
N VAL A 51 -9.03 5.33 6.81
CA VAL A 51 -8.28 4.07 6.83
C VAL A 51 -7.92 3.61 5.42
N LEU A 52 -8.82 3.77 4.46
CA LEU A 52 -8.55 3.51 3.04
C LEU A 52 -7.41 4.39 2.52
N LEU A 53 -7.44 5.69 2.82
CA LEU A 53 -6.39 6.63 2.42
C LEU A 53 -5.03 6.25 3.00
N ILE A 54 -4.96 5.90 4.29
CA ILE A 54 -3.71 5.48 4.94
C ILE A 54 -3.18 4.18 4.32
N GLY A 55 -4.06 3.20 4.07
CA GLY A 55 -3.69 1.93 3.46
C GLY A 55 -3.13 2.09 2.04
N LEU A 56 -3.80 2.91 1.22
CA LEU A 56 -3.36 3.22 -0.14
C LEU A 56 -2.08 4.05 -0.18
N LEU A 57 -1.95 5.04 0.70
CA LEU A 57 -0.74 5.87 0.78
C LEU A 57 0.47 5.02 1.19
N SER A 58 0.29 4.14 2.18
CA SER A 58 1.35 3.23 2.63
C SER A 58 1.77 2.26 1.52
N PHE A 59 0.79 1.71 0.78
CA PHE A 59 1.07 0.86 -0.38
C PHE A 59 1.80 1.63 -1.49
N TYR A 60 1.33 2.84 -1.82
CA TYR A 60 1.95 3.69 -2.83
C TYR A 60 3.40 4.03 -2.45
N LEU A 61 3.66 4.43 -1.21
CA LEU A 61 5.02 4.70 -0.72
C LEU A 61 5.89 3.44 -0.76
N PHE A 62 5.34 2.28 -0.40
CA PHE A 62 6.06 1.01 -0.52
C PHE A 62 6.47 0.73 -1.97
N VAL A 63 5.55 0.86 -2.92
CA VAL A 63 5.84 0.67 -4.35
C VAL A 63 6.84 1.72 -4.83
N ARG A 64 6.66 2.99 -4.47
CA ARG A 64 7.54 4.10 -4.87
C ARG A 64 8.99 3.87 -4.41
N LEU A 65 9.16 3.46 -3.16
CA LEU A 65 10.49 3.25 -2.56
C LEU A 65 11.18 1.98 -3.08
N ASN A 66 10.43 1.00 -3.56
CA ASN A 66 10.97 -0.31 -3.99
C ASN A 66 10.87 -0.58 -5.49
N SER A 67 10.30 0.33 -6.28
CA SER A 67 10.16 0.18 -7.72
C SER A 67 11.27 0.92 -8.46
N TYR A 68 11.89 0.24 -9.43
CA TYR A 68 12.94 0.78 -10.32
C TYR A 68 12.37 1.48 -11.57
N SER A 69 11.05 1.54 -11.69
CA SER A 69 10.40 2.18 -12.83
C SER A 69 10.63 3.69 -12.75
N SER A 70 11.21 4.30 -13.78
CA SER A 70 11.42 5.75 -13.86
C SER A 70 10.12 6.56 -13.72
N LEU A 71 8.98 5.93 -13.99
CA LEU A 71 7.64 6.50 -13.79
C LEU A 71 7.25 6.64 -12.31
N PHE A 72 7.75 5.73 -11.45
CA PHE A 72 7.42 5.67 -10.03
C PHE A 72 8.58 6.09 -9.12
N ASN A 73 9.82 6.04 -9.61
CA ASN A 73 10.99 6.52 -8.88
C ASN A 73 12.07 7.01 -9.87
N PRO A 74 11.98 8.27 -10.34
CA PRO A 74 12.88 8.81 -11.37
C PRO A 74 14.33 8.91 -10.90
N ASP A 75 14.56 8.96 -9.59
CA ASP A 75 15.89 9.07 -8.98
C ASP A 75 16.55 7.70 -8.72
N HIS A 76 15.85 6.59 -9.00
CA HIS A 76 16.40 5.26 -8.76
C HIS A 76 17.47 4.94 -9.82
N PRO A 77 18.72 4.59 -9.42
CA PRO A 77 19.74 4.22 -10.40
C PRO A 77 19.25 3.00 -11.18
N MET A 78 19.15 3.15 -12.52
CA MET A 78 18.90 2.04 -13.43
C MET A 78 19.97 0.97 -13.19
N HIS A 79 19.55 -0.30 -13.14
CA HIS A 79 20.49 -1.42 -13.06
C HIS A 79 21.49 -1.28 -14.22
N LYS A 80 22.80 -1.25 -13.91
CA LYS A 80 23.89 -1.20 -14.91
C LYS A 80 23.89 -2.39 -15.89
N ASP A 81 23.00 -3.35 -15.72
CA ASP A 81 22.88 -4.53 -16.56
C ASP A 81 22.04 -4.32 -17.83
N GLU A 82 21.29 -3.21 -17.96
CA GLU A 82 20.55 -2.88 -19.20
C GLU A 82 21.39 -2.07 -20.20
N THR A 83 22.63 -1.68 -19.89
CA THR A 83 23.53 -0.96 -20.81
C THR A 83 24.46 -1.85 -21.62
N LYS A 84 24.33 -3.18 -21.48
CA LYS A 84 25.02 -4.16 -22.33
C LYS A 84 24.01 -5.05 -23.05
N LYS A 85 23.30 -4.48 -24.02
CA LYS A 85 22.77 -5.24 -25.16
C LYS A 85 22.72 -4.37 -26.40
#